data_AF-A0A4V4HHJ4-F1
#
_entry.id   AF-A0A4V4HHJ4-F1
#
_cell.length_a   1.000
_cell.length_b   1.000
_cell.length_c   1.000
_cell.angle_alpha   90.00
_cell.angle_beta   90.00
_cell.angle_gamma   90.00
#
_symmetry.space_group_name_H-M   'P 1'
#
loop_
_entity.id
_entity.type
_entity.pdbx_description
1 polymer ?
#
loop_
_entity_poly.entity_id
_entity_poly.type
_entity_poly.pdbx_seq_one_letter_code
_entity_poly.pdbx_strand_id
1 'polypeptide(L)'
;IVIVVGGSVAGCSTALSLVRRDSDASVLVLDNADASLFKVGTALSEEIQQVFSYLAPHLPVEELLLQDTSSSSSENETSHYHYSCPIFTRSSGNACAWSSPSLQENVANTSDGSGIGWHLDRSKFDQILRDFVQEQRRGSSKSEKKMVTLRKASFQAIERVDEGRSWAVVAQEDGHSDRGQPQEKLYILKWVVDASGRDAVVANQLGARTVKFDNLTAYYGLFTQIPDALRADPDHRSIIEASEHGWWYTAQTPYNPPYHPSTTYNYSDNNFNKYNTSNVRVVIYYTDESDPSARYAKTSSGFLKSLFRGTFHIARLLTKF
;
A
#
# COMPACT_ATOMS: atom_id res chain seq x y z
N ILE A 1 24.58 -14.03 0.85
CA ILE A 1 23.90 -12.76 0.57
C ILE A 1 22.78 -13.04 -0.42
N VAL A 2 21.57 -12.60 -0.09
CA VAL A 2 20.39 -12.61 -0.96
C VAL A 2 20.08 -11.15 -1.32
N ILE A 3 19.78 -10.86 -2.58
CA ILE A 3 19.25 -9.56 -2.97
C ILE A 3 17.75 -9.67 -3.27
N VAL A 4 16.97 -8.74 -2.75
CA VAL A 4 15.55 -8.61 -2.98
C VAL A 4 15.34 -7.32 -3.76
N VAL A 5 14.80 -7.43 -4.97
CA VAL A 5 14.51 -6.28 -5.84
C VAL A 5 13.05 -5.90 -5.64
N GLY A 6 12.79 -4.72 -5.08
CA GLY A 6 11.48 -4.26 -4.62
C GLY A 6 11.33 -4.39 -3.11
N GLY A 7 10.93 -3.30 -2.45
CA GLY A 7 10.80 -3.16 -0.99
C GLY A 7 9.39 -2.79 -0.55
N SER A 8 8.38 -3.26 -1.29
CA SER A 8 6.99 -3.27 -0.83
C SER A 8 6.75 -4.49 0.09
N VAL A 9 5.49 -4.74 0.46
CA VAL A 9 5.04 -5.90 1.25
C VAL A 9 5.79 -7.19 0.91
N ALA A 10 5.76 -7.64 -0.35
CA ALA A 10 6.40 -8.90 -0.74
C ALA A 10 7.92 -8.92 -0.44
N GLY A 11 8.61 -7.83 -0.77
CA GLY A 11 10.06 -7.73 -0.61
C GLY A 11 10.49 -7.60 0.86
N CYS A 12 9.85 -6.71 1.60
CA CYS A 12 10.12 -6.53 3.02
C CYS A 12 9.75 -7.77 3.84
N SER A 13 8.58 -8.38 3.59
CA SER A 13 8.20 -9.63 4.24
C SER A 13 9.18 -10.76 3.94
N THR A 14 9.71 -10.84 2.71
CA THR A 14 10.76 -11.81 2.35
C THR A 14 12.04 -11.56 3.14
N ALA A 15 12.52 -10.32 3.18
CA ALA A 15 13.74 -9.96 3.89
C ALA A 15 13.64 -10.26 5.39
N LEU A 16 12.54 -9.84 6.04
CA LEU A 16 12.28 -10.10 7.45
C LEU A 16 12.16 -11.60 7.73
N SER A 17 11.47 -12.35 6.87
CA SER A 17 11.33 -13.81 7.03
C SER A 17 12.66 -14.55 6.93
N LEU A 18 13.52 -14.17 5.98
CA LEU A 18 14.84 -14.79 5.80
C LEU A 18 15.72 -14.60 7.04
N VAL A 19 15.79 -13.37 7.54
CA VAL A 19 16.61 -13.02 8.71
C VAL A 19 16.07 -13.61 10.00
N ARG A 20 14.75 -13.78 10.11
CA ARG A 20 14.14 -14.49 11.24
C ARG A 20 14.42 -15.99 11.22
N ARG A 21 14.48 -16.61 10.04
CA ARG A 21 14.71 -18.06 9.90
C ARG A 21 16.18 -18.43 10.03
N ASP A 22 17.07 -17.58 9.54
CA ASP A 22 18.51 -17.81 9.54
C ASP A 22 19.20 -16.52 9.99
N SER A 23 19.77 -16.57 11.21
CA SER A 23 20.44 -15.41 11.79
C SER A 23 21.73 -15.02 11.07
N ASP A 24 22.31 -15.92 10.26
CA ASP A 24 23.49 -15.66 9.45
C ASP A 24 23.13 -15.15 8.04
N ALA A 25 21.84 -15.12 7.69
CA ALA A 25 21.39 -14.59 6.42
C ALA A 25 21.72 -13.10 6.32
N SER A 26 22.39 -12.73 5.22
CA SER A 26 22.63 -11.35 4.84
C SER A 26 21.75 -11.00 3.64
N VAL A 27 20.87 -10.03 3.82
CA VAL A 27 19.86 -9.63 2.83
C VAL A 27 20.07 -8.17 2.44
N LEU A 28 20.10 -7.90 1.13
CA LEU A 28 20.09 -6.56 0.55
C LEU A 28 18.74 -6.34 -0.12
N VAL A 29 17.98 -5.32 0.29
CA VAL A 29 16.75 -4.90 -0.36
C VAL A 29 17.04 -3.66 -1.19
N LEU A 30 16.70 -3.68 -2.48
CA LEU A 30 16.75 -2.52 -3.37
C LEU A 30 15.33 -2.01 -3.59
N ASP A 31 15.05 -0.76 -3.24
CA ASP A 31 13.74 -0.15 -3.47
C ASP A 31 13.88 1.35 -3.64
N ASN A 32 13.12 1.96 -4.54
CA ASN A 32 13.16 3.41 -4.80
C ASN A 32 11.77 4.07 -4.67
N ALA A 33 10.80 3.37 -4.08
CA ALA A 33 9.43 3.84 -4.06
C ALA A 33 9.26 5.08 -3.17
N ASP A 34 8.39 5.98 -3.63
CA ASP A 34 8.01 7.20 -2.92
C ASP A 34 6.74 6.95 -2.08
N ALA A 35 6.85 7.12 -0.76
CA ALA A 35 5.75 6.91 0.17
C ALA A 35 4.67 8.00 0.09
N SER A 36 4.91 9.12 -0.59
CA SER A 36 3.94 10.22 -0.76
C SER A 36 2.89 9.94 -1.85
N LEU A 37 3.20 9.05 -2.79
CA LEU A 37 2.32 8.72 -3.90
C LEU A 37 1.22 7.76 -3.44
N PHE A 38 -0.01 7.94 -3.92
CA PHE A 38 -1.09 6.98 -3.66
C PHE A 38 -0.77 5.61 -4.28
N LYS A 39 -1.12 4.54 -3.58
CA LYS A 39 -0.99 3.16 -4.07
C LYS A 39 -2.28 2.38 -3.78
N VAL A 40 -2.78 1.67 -4.79
CA VAL A 40 -3.95 0.79 -4.69
C VAL A 40 -3.64 -0.48 -3.88
N GLY A 41 -4.68 -1.16 -3.40
CA GLY A 41 -4.57 -2.32 -2.50
C GLY A 41 -4.72 -1.91 -1.04
N THR A 42 -5.81 -1.20 -0.74
CA THR A 42 -6.03 -0.52 0.54
C THR A 42 -6.75 -1.37 1.57
N ALA A 43 -7.10 -2.63 1.28
CA ALA A 43 -7.81 -3.51 2.21
C ALA A 43 -6.94 -4.72 2.61
N LEU A 44 -6.95 -5.05 3.89
CA LEU A 44 -6.36 -6.24 4.48
C LEU A 44 -7.40 -6.96 5.33
N SER A 45 -7.25 -8.27 5.44
CA SER A 45 -8.04 -9.09 6.35
C SER A 45 -7.43 -9.09 7.76
N GLU A 46 -8.15 -9.67 8.74
CA GLU A 46 -7.68 -9.72 10.14
C GLU A 46 -6.39 -10.51 10.34
N GLU A 47 -6.11 -11.48 9.47
CA GLU A 47 -4.92 -12.34 9.56
C GLU A 47 -3.60 -11.57 9.48
N ILE A 48 -3.64 -10.30 9.09
CA ILE A 48 -2.47 -9.42 9.12
C ILE A 48 -1.83 -9.35 10.51
N GLN A 49 -2.61 -9.46 11.59
CA GLN A 49 -2.09 -9.48 12.95
C GLN A 49 -1.12 -10.64 13.16
N GLN A 50 -1.49 -11.85 12.71
CA GLN A 50 -0.64 -13.04 12.82
C GLN A 50 0.63 -12.89 11.97
N VAL A 51 0.51 -12.33 10.77
CA VAL A 51 1.65 -12.04 9.90
C VAL A 51 2.61 -11.06 10.58
N PHE A 52 2.11 -10.01 11.22
CA PHE A 52 2.95 -9.07 11.96
C PHE A 52 3.59 -9.68 13.20
N SER A 53 2.86 -10.47 13.99
CA SER A 53 3.44 -11.19 15.13
C SER A 53 4.61 -12.08 14.70
N TYR A 54 4.56 -12.64 13.49
CA TYR A 54 5.66 -13.39 12.92
C TYR A 54 6.80 -12.47 12.43
N LEU A 55 6.52 -11.50 11.57
CA LEU A 55 7.56 -10.70 10.90
C LEU A 55 8.24 -9.68 11.82
N ALA A 56 7.51 -9.13 12.77
CA ALA A 56 7.93 -8.04 13.64
C ALA A 56 7.30 -8.18 15.04
N PRO A 57 7.73 -9.18 15.85
CA PRO A 57 7.11 -9.45 17.16
C PRO A 57 7.26 -8.31 18.18
N HIS A 58 8.21 -7.40 17.96
CA HIS A 58 8.44 -6.22 18.82
C HIS A 58 7.66 -4.99 18.37
N LEU A 59 6.94 -5.09 17.25
CA LEU A 59 6.07 -4.03 16.80
C LEU A 59 4.83 -3.98 17.70
N PRO A 60 4.48 -2.82 18.27
CA PRO A 60 3.17 -2.64 18.88
C PRO A 60 2.10 -2.61 17.77
N VAL A 61 1.76 -3.79 17.24
CA VAL A 61 0.75 -3.98 16.19
C VAL A 61 -0.59 -3.43 16.65
N GLU A 62 -0.93 -3.63 17.92
CA GLU A 62 -2.13 -3.06 18.51
C GLU A 62 -2.10 -1.52 18.47
N GLU A 63 -0.99 -0.86 18.80
CA GLU A 63 -0.89 0.60 18.72
C GLU A 63 -0.93 1.12 17.28
N LEU A 64 -0.37 0.39 16.32
CA LEU A 64 -0.47 0.74 14.90
C LEU A 64 -1.88 0.59 14.35
N LEU A 65 -2.59 -0.46 14.74
CA LEU A 65 -3.92 -0.78 14.24
C LEU A 65 -5.02 -0.02 14.98
N LEU A 66 -4.85 0.27 16.28
CA LEU A 66 -5.84 0.93 17.14
C LEU A 66 -5.66 2.45 17.24
N GLN A 67 -4.96 3.09 16.27
CA GLN A 67 -4.77 4.54 16.26
C GLN A 67 -6.09 5.34 16.32
N ASP A 68 -7.22 4.70 16.00
CA ASP A 68 -8.56 5.19 16.29
C ASP A 68 -9.14 4.52 17.55
N THR A 69 -8.99 5.16 18.72
CA THR A 69 -10.06 5.34 19.72
C THR A 69 -9.62 6.31 20.82
N SER A 70 -10.21 7.50 20.82
CA SER A 70 -10.31 8.45 21.95
C SER A 70 -9.01 8.88 22.68
N SER A 71 -8.57 10.10 22.39
CA SER A 71 -8.14 11.12 23.37
C SER A 71 -7.68 10.64 24.76
N SER A 72 -6.37 10.47 24.93
CA SER A 72 -5.62 11.16 25.99
C SER A 72 -4.13 11.02 25.69
N SER A 73 -3.53 12.13 25.28
CA SER A 73 -2.10 12.36 25.40
C SER A 73 -1.68 12.15 26.86
N SER A 74 -1.18 10.96 27.19
CA SER A 74 -0.11 10.87 28.18
C SER A 74 1.18 11.14 27.43
N GLU A 75 1.83 12.24 27.78
CA GLU A 75 3.16 12.65 27.33
C GLU A 75 4.21 11.65 27.84
N ASN A 76 4.23 10.45 27.28
CA ASN A 76 5.35 9.53 27.43
C ASN A 76 6.08 9.46 26.08
N GLU A 77 7.03 10.37 25.90
CA GLU A 77 7.96 10.50 24.77
C GLU A 77 8.90 9.27 24.59
N THR A 78 8.33 8.07 24.42
CA THR A 78 9.15 6.85 24.28
C THR A 78 8.77 5.96 23.10
N SER A 79 7.68 6.24 22.38
CA SER A 79 7.38 5.52 21.13
C SER A 79 8.09 6.18 19.96
N HIS A 80 9.09 5.48 19.41
CA HIS A 80 9.84 5.90 18.21
C HIS A 80 8.97 5.97 16.92
N TYR A 81 7.69 5.61 16.99
CA TYR A 81 6.76 5.54 15.85
C TYR A 81 5.62 6.57 15.97
N HIS A 82 5.95 7.87 15.95
CA HIS A 82 4.92 8.92 15.86
C HIS A 82 4.56 9.19 14.40
N TYR A 83 3.47 8.59 13.92
CA TYR A 83 2.85 8.95 12.66
C TYR A 83 1.80 10.05 12.88
N SER A 84 1.92 11.17 12.18
CA SER A 84 1.03 12.34 12.35
C SER A 84 -0.40 12.12 11.83
N CYS A 85 -0.67 11.00 11.16
CA CYS A 85 -1.98 10.64 10.63
C CYS A 85 -2.17 9.11 10.75
N PRO A 86 -3.41 8.63 10.94
CA PRO A 86 -3.69 7.21 10.99
C PRO A 86 -3.26 6.51 9.71
N ILE A 87 -2.68 5.31 9.83
CA ILE A 87 -2.27 4.49 8.67
C ILE A 87 -3.30 3.41 8.37
N PHE A 88 -4.06 3.01 9.39
CA PHE A 88 -5.15 2.05 9.30
C PHE A 88 -6.45 2.69 9.77
N THR A 89 -7.55 2.17 9.26
CA THR A 89 -8.89 2.36 9.82
C THR A 89 -9.62 1.02 9.78
N ARG A 90 -10.52 0.78 10.72
CA ARG A 90 -11.21 -0.52 10.82
C ARG A 90 -12.17 -0.70 9.64
N SER A 91 -12.15 -1.89 9.04
CA SER A 91 -13.21 -2.27 8.10
C SER A 91 -14.37 -2.93 8.86
N SER A 92 -15.58 -2.40 8.71
CA SER A 92 -16.79 -2.96 9.34
C SER A 92 -17.34 -4.17 8.58
N GLY A 93 -16.91 -4.39 7.35
CA GLY A 93 -17.22 -5.59 6.60
C GLY A 93 -17.13 -5.45 5.09
N ASN A 94 -17.65 -6.46 4.40
CA ASN A 94 -17.75 -6.48 2.94
C ASN A 94 -19.22 -6.50 2.53
N ALA A 95 -19.60 -5.69 1.56
CA ALA A 95 -20.94 -5.66 1.01
C ALA A 95 -20.88 -5.84 -0.51
N CYS A 96 -21.81 -6.59 -1.08
CA CYS A 96 -21.73 -7.02 -2.47
C CYS A 96 -23.11 -7.00 -3.13
N ALA A 97 -23.23 -6.31 -4.27
CA ALA A 97 -24.36 -6.40 -5.18
C ALA A 97 -23.86 -7.00 -6.50
N TRP A 98 -23.73 -8.34 -6.55
CA TRP A 98 -23.16 -9.05 -7.70
C TRP A 98 -24.19 -9.81 -8.52
N SER A 99 -24.90 -10.73 -7.86
CA SER A 99 -25.96 -11.54 -8.46
C SER A 99 -27.36 -11.02 -8.12
N SER A 100 -27.45 -9.96 -7.33
CA SER A 100 -28.68 -9.33 -6.87
C SER A 100 -28.51 -7.81 -6.90
N PRO A 101 -29.58 -7.04 -7.24
CA PRO A 101 -29.55 -5.58 -7.14
C PRO A 101 -29.54 -5.10 -5.68
N SER A 102 -29.90 -5.96 -4.72
CA SER A 102 -29.82 -5.64 -3.30
C SER A 102 -28.40 -5.87 -2.78
N LEU A 103 -27.90 -4.93 -1.98
CA LEU A 103 -26.61 -5.05 -1.34
C LEU A 103 -26.66 -6.17 -0.29
N GLN A 104 -25.90 -7.24 -0.52
CA GLN A 104 -25.77 -8.36 0.41
C GLN A 104 -24.55 -8.13 1.29
N GLU A 105 -24.73 -8.22 2.60
CA GLU A 105 -23.70 -7.85 3.56
C GLU A 105 -23.10 -9.09 4.23
N ASN A 106 -21.77 -9.15 4.25
CA ASN A 106 -21.00 -9.97 5.15
C ASN A 106 -20.39 -9.00 6.17
N VAL A 107 -20.99 -8.90 7.34
CA VAL A 107 -20.60 -7.95 8.39
C VAL A 107 -19.84 -8.69 9.50
N ALA A 108 -18.85 -8.04 10.11
CA ALA A 108 -18.23 -8.56 11.32
C ALA A 108 -19.21 -8.42 12.49
N ASN A 109 -19.26 -9.44 13.35
CA ASN A 109 -19.91 -9.28 14.65
C ASN A 109 -19.09 -8.31 15.50
N THR A 110 -19.60 -7.09 15.65
CA THR A 110 -18.94 -6.03 16.43
C THR A 110 -18.81 -6.36 17.92
N SER A 111 -19.59 -7.31 18.43
CA SER A 111 -19.52 -7.82 19.81
C SER A 111 -18.23 -8.56 20.12
N ASP A 112 -17.52 -9.03 19.10
CA ASP A 112 -16.39 -9.95 19.26
C ASP A 112 -15.06 -9.18 19.21
N GLY A 113 -15.11 -7.85 19.07
CA GLY A 113 -13.94 -6.95 19.00
C GLY A 113 -13.16 -6.99 17.69
N SER A 114 -13.32 -8.08 16.93
CA SER A 114 -12.83 -8.32 15.57
C SER A 114 -13.60 -7.50 14.52
N GLY A 115 -12.87 -6.81 13.64
CA GLY A 115 -13.42 -6.32 12.38
C GLY A 115 -13.48 -7.45 11.34
N ILE A 116 -13.76 -7.17 10.08
CA ILE A 116 -13.43 -8.14 8.99
C ILE A 116 -11.97 -7.94 8.54
N GLY A 117 -11.35 -6.83 8.98
CA GLY A 117 -10.00 -6.45 8.62
C GLY A 117 -9.80 -4.94 8.73
N TRP A 118 -8.94 -4.43 7.86
CA TRP A 118 -8.44 -3.07 7.92
C TRP A 118 -8.45 -2.43 6.53
N HIS A 119 -8.80 -1.15 6.48
CA HIS A 119 -8.43 -0.29 5.36
C HIS A 119 -7.19 0.52 5.72
N LEU A 120 -6.37 0.87 4.74
CA LEU A 120 -5.05 1.45 5.02
C LEU A 120 -4.53 2.40 3.93
N ASP A 121 -3.60 3.27 4.33
CA ASP A 121 -2.75 4.04 3.43
C ASP A 121 -1.61 3.13 2.96
N ARG A 122 -1.74 2.62 1.73
CA ARG A 122 -0.88 1.56 1.20
C ARG A 122 0.57 2.02 1.10
N SER A 123 0.84 3.26 0.74
CA SER A 123 2.22 3.72 0.59
C SER A 123 2.92 3.90 1.94
N LYS A 124 2.20 4.42 2.95
CA LYS A 124 2.70 4.47 4.33
C LYS A 124 2.89 3.08 4.95
N PHE A 125 1.98 2.14 4.67
CA PHE A 125 2.13 0.76 5.09
C PHE A 125 3.39 0.09 4.56
N ASP A 126 3.71 0.30 3.27
CA ASP A 126 5.00 -0.15 2.71
C ASP A 126 6.18 0.49 3.45
N GLN A 127 6.08 1.78 3.76
CA GLN A 127 7.15 2.49 4.44
C GLN A 127 7.40 1.94 5.85
N ILE A 128 6.35 1.66 6.61
CA ILE A 128 6.46 0.95 7.89
C ILE A 128 7.27 -0.34 7.74
N LEU A 129 6.95 -1.17 6.74
CA LEU A 129 7.68 -2.42 6.52
C LEU A 129 9.15 -2.20 6.15
N ARG A 130 9.45 -1.15 5.38
CA ARG A 130 10.84 -0.73 5.12
C ARG A 130 11.55 -0.28 6.38
N ASP A 131 10.88 0.48 7.24
CA ASP A 131 11.45 0.96 8.50
C ASP A 131 11.82 -0.24 9.39
N PHE A 132 10.98 -1.27 9.48
CA PHE A 132 11.34 -2.52 10.17
C PHE A 132 12.55 -3.22 9.58
N VAL A 133 12.60 -3.36 8.26
CA VAL A 133 13.76 -3.91 7.55
C VAL A 133 15.02 -3.12 7.89
N GLN A 134 14.93 -1.80 8.06
CA GLN A 134 16.05 -0.97 8.47
C GLN A 134 16.43 -1.15 9.94
N GLU A 135 15.47 -1.39 10.84
CA GLU A 135 15.76 -1.63 12.26
C GLU A 135 16.50 -2.94 12.49
N GLN A 136 16.22 -3.97 11.69
CA GLN A 136 16.98 -5.23 11.69
C GLN A 136 18.46 -5.07 11.27
N ARG A 137 18.90 -3.86 10.87
CA ARG A 137 20.32 -3.55 10.64
C ARG A 137 21.15 -3.59 11.90
N ARG A 138 20.53 -3.30 13.04
CA ARG A 138 21.19 -3.21 14.34
C ARG A 138 21.05 -4.55 15.03
N GLY A 139 22.08 -5.40 14.90
CA GLY A 139 22.26 -6.44 15.91
C GLY A 139 22.30 -5.79 17.30
N SER A 140 21.87 -6.51 18.34
CA SER A 140 21.81 -5.98 19.70
C SER A 140 23.20 -5.62 20.27
N SER A 141 24.27 -6.00 19.57
CA SER A 141 25.66 -5.71 19.93
C SER A 141 26.48 -5.17 18.75
N LYS A 142 27.47 -4.31 19.04
CA LYS A 142 28.40 -3.69 18.06
C LYS A 142 29.23 -4.69 17.24
N SER A 143 29.23 -5.97 17.58
CA SER A 143 29.97 -7.04 16.87
C SER A 143 29.11 -7.88 15.92
N GLU A 144 27.79 -7.70 15.87
CA GLU A 144 26.94 -8.49 14.98
C GLU A 144 26.94 -7.94 13.55
N LYS A 145 27.04 -8.86 12.58
CA LYS A 145 27.00 -8.54 11.14
C LYS A 145 25.66 -7.90 10.80
N LYS A 146 25.66 -6.91 9.90
CA LYS A 146 24.43 -6.36 9.31
C LYS A 146 23.65 -7.47 8.61
N MET A 147 22.54 -7.91 9.21
CA MET A 147 21.69 -8.96 8.65
C MET A 147 20.87 -8.46 7.47
N VAL A 148 20.37 -7.22 7.54
CA VAL A 148 19.56 -6.63 6.46
C VAL A 148 20.11 -5.26 6.06
N THR A 149 20.06 -4.91 4.78
CA THR A 149 20.38 -3.57 4.28
C THR A 149 19.34 -3.15 3.25
N LEU A 150 18.62 -2.05 3.48
CA LEU A 150 17.76 -1.40 2.49
C LEU A 150 18.47 -0.26 1.76
N ARG A 151 18.56 -0.31 0.43
CA ARG A 151 19.13 0.77 -0.39
C ARG A 151 18.07 1.44 -1.22
N LYS A 152 18.08 2.78 -1.20
CA LYS A 152 17.31 3.58 -2.14
C LYS A 152 17.94 3.46 -3.52
N ALA A 153 17.44 2.54 -4.34
CA ALA A 153 18.10 2.14 -5.57
C ALA A 153 17.12 1.52 -6.57
N SER A 154 17.42 1.70 -7.85
CA SER A 154 16.68 1.10 -8.97
C SER A 154 17.51 -0.02 -9.58
N PHE A 155 16.91 -1.20 -9.76
CA PHE A 155 17.53 -2.30 -10.50
C PHE A 155 17.73 -1.91 -11.97
N GLN A 156 18.89 -2.26 -12.54
CA GLN A 156 19.27 -1.92 -13.91
C GLN A 156 19.56 -3.15 -14.77
N ALA A 157 20.37 -4.09 -14.26
CA ALA A 157 20.76 -5.26 -15.04
C ALA A 157 21.01 -6.49 -14.14
N ILE A 158 20.84 -7.67 -14.73
CA ILE A 158 21.24 -8.95 -14.14
C ILE A 158 21.94 -9.82 -15.18
N GLU A 159 23.03 -10.47 -14.77
CA GLU A 159 23.70 -11.50 -15.57
C GLU A 159 24.19 -12.67 -14.71
N ARG A 160 24.32 -13.85 -15.32
CA ARG A 160 24.98 -14.99 -14.68
C ARG A 160 26.49 -14.83 -14.82
N VAL A 161 27.19 -14.99 -13.70
CA VAL A 161 28.66 -14.97 -13.63
C VAL A 161 29.17 -16.22 -12.92
N ASP A 162 30.50 -16.36 -12.86
CA ASP A 162 31.16 -17.46 -12.14
C ASP A 162 30.65 -18.84 -12.62
N GLU A 163 30.69 -19.05 -13.94
CA GLU A 163 30.20 -20.26 -14.61
C GLU A 163 28.73 -20.58 -14.28
N GLY A 164 27.94 -19.55 -13.96
CA GLY A 164 26.52 -19.67 -13.65
C GLY A 164 26.21 -19.96 -12.18
N ARG A 165 27.22 -19.94 -11.29
CA ARG A 165 27.04 -20.15 -9.84
C ARG A 165 26.58 -18.89 -9.09
N SER A 166 26.78 -17.72 -9.68
CA SER A 166 26.44 -16.44 -9.06
C SER A 166 25.72 -15.51 -10.04
N TRP A 167 25.04 -14.52 -9.48
CA TRP A 167 24.42 -13.40 -10.17
C TRP A 167 25.26 -12.15 -9.97
N ALA A 168 25.47 -11.41 -11.06
CA ALA A 168 25.89 -10.03 -11.03
C ALA A 168 24.66 -9.15 -11.23
N VAL A 169 24.36 -8.32 -10.24
CA VAL A 169 23.23 -7.37 -10.27
C VAL A 169 23.76 -5.96 -10.26
N VAL A 170 23.34 -5.19 -11.26
CA VAL A 170 23.63 -3.77 -11.38
C VAL A 170 22.43 -2.98 -10.87
N ALA A 171 22.67 -2.03 -9.98
CA ALA A 171 21.66 -1.11 -9.49
C ALA A 171 22.18 0.33 -9.55
N GLN A 172 21.27 1.26 -9.80
CA GLN A 172 21.53 2.69 -9.71
C GLN A 172 21.08 3.15 -8.32
N GLU A 173 22.04 3.43 -7.43
CA GLU A 173 21.77 4.02 -6.12
C GLU A 173 21.60 5.54 -6.26
N ASP A 174 20.63 6.10 -5.53
CA ASP A 174 20.51 7.55 -5.40
C ASP A 174 21.76 8.10 -4.69
N GLY A 175 22.28 9.24 -5.14
CA GLY A 175 23.39 9.93 -4.48
C GLY A 175 23.04 10.28 -3.03
N HIS A 176 24.03 10.24 -2.12
CA HIS A 176 23.85 10.54 -0.69
C HIS A 176 23.48 12.02 -0.38
N SER A 177 23.15 12.84 -1.38
CA SER A 177 22.71 14.24 -1.25
C SER A 177 21.93 14.69 -2.49
N ASP A 178 21.13 15.77 -2.38
CA ASP A 178 20.39 16.42 -3.48
C ASP A 178 21.26 16.87 -4.68
N ARG A 179 22.60 16.78 -4.56
CA ARG A 179 23.58 17.10 -5.62
C ARG A 179 24.44 15.91 -6.02
N GLY A 180 24.26 14.74 -5.40
CA GLY A 180 25.00 13.54 -5.74
C GLY A 180 24.46 12.92 -7.02
N GLN A 181 25.30 12.77 -8.04
CA GLN A 181 24.92 12.03 -9.24
C GLN A 181 24.56 10.58 -8.86
N PRO A 182 23.53 9.98 -9.50
CA PRO A 182 23.22 8.57 -9.32
C PRO A 182 24.46 7.72 -9.58
N GLN A 183 24.73 6.76 -8.69
CA GLN A 183 25.89 5.89 -8.80
C GLN A 183 25.47 4.47 -9.15
N GLU A 184 26.10 3.93 -10.19
CA GLU A 184 25.97 2.53 -10.51
C GLU A 184 26.76 1.67 -9.51
N LYS A 185 26.13 0.62 -9.00
CA LYS A 185 26.76 -0.38 -8.14
C LYS A 185 26.51 -1.78 -8.64
N LEU A 186 27.57 -2.58 -8.55
CA LEU A 186 27.59 -4.00 -8.87
C LEU A 186 27.57 -4.83 -7.59
N TYR A 187 26.65 -5.78 -7.51
CA TYR A 187 26.59 -6.77 -6.44
C TYR A 187 26.75 -8.18 -7.00
N ILE A 188 27.68 -8.95 -6.44
CA ILE A 188 27.88 -10.36 -6.77
C ILE A 188 27.35 -11.24 -5.64
N LEU A 189 26.42 -12.14 -5.95
CA LEU A 189 25.68 -12.90 -4.94
C LEU A 189 25.02 -14.15 -5.53
N LYS A 190 24.53 -15.05 -4.68
CA LYS A 190 24.01 -16.37 -5.10
C LYS A 190 22.51 -16.38 -5.41
N TRP A 191 21.75 -15.50 -4.78
CA TRP A 191 20.28 -15.57 -4.80
C TRP A 191 19.66 -14.21 -5.04
N VAL A 192 18.78 -14.13 -6.03
CA VAL A 192 17.97 -12.95 -6.34
C VAL A 192 16.51 -13.29 -6.12
N VAL A 193 15.79 -12.42 -5.42
CA VAL A 193 14.33 -12.46 -5.30
C VAL A 193 13.76 -11.30 -6.09
N ASP A 194 12.91 -11.60 -7.06
CA ASP A 194 12.12 -10.57 -7.75
C ASP A 194 10.85 -10.28 -6.96
N ALA A 195 10.82 -9.13 -6.29
CA ALA A 195 9.67 -8.57 -5.59
C ALA A 195 9.29 -7.20 -6.18
N SER A 196 9.63 -6.94 -7.45
CA SER A 196 9.44 -5.65 -8.13
C SER A 196 7.99 -5.37 -8.54
N GLY A 197 7.07 -6.27 -8.17
CA GLY A 197 5.65 -6.12 -8.43
C GLY A 197 5.30 -6.34 -9.89
N ARG A 198 4.42 -5.49 -10.43
CA ARG A 198 3.85 -5.64 -11.77
C ARG A 198 4.91 -5.59 -12.88
N ASP A 199 5.99 -4.85 -12.65
CA ASP A 199 7.03 -4.65 -13.66
C ASP A 199 7.93 -5.87 -13.82
N ALA A 200 7.97 -6.77 -12.83
CA ALA A 200 8.70 -8.05 -12.84
C ALA A 200 10.10 -7.91 -13.47
N VAL A 201 10.84 -6.86 -13.06
CA VAL A 201 11.98 -6.33 -13.81
C VAL A 201 13.12 -7.33 -13.92
N VAL A 202 13.33 -8.16 -12.89
CA VAL A 202 14.36 -9.19 -12.90
C VAL A 202 13.91 -10.35 -13.78
N ALA A 203 12.68 -10.85 -13.56
CA ALA A 203 12.13 -11.97 -14.32
C ALA A 203 12.09 -11.68 -15.82
N ASN A 204 11.67 -10.48 -16.20
CA ASN A 204 11.61 -10.03 -17.59
C ASN A 204 13.01 -9.97 -18.24
N GLN A 205 14.03 -9.48 -17.53
CA GLN A 205 15.40 -9.48 -18.04
C GLN A 205 15.99 -10.89 -18.18
N LEU A 206 15.57 -11.82 -17.33
CA LEU A 206 15.93 -13.24 -17.45
C LEU A 206 15.14 -13.97 -18.55
N GLY A 207 14.30 -13.25 -19.32
CA GLY A 207 13.53 -13.80 -20.44
C GLY A 207 12.23 -14.49 -20.04
N ALA A 208 11.81 -14.40 -18.76
CA ALA A 208 10.49 -14.84 -18.35
C ALA A 208 9.41 -14.00 -19.04
N ARG A 209 8.23 -14.59 -19.23
CA ARG A 209 7.08 -13.93 -19.81
C ARG A 209 5.88 -14.08 -18.90
N THR A 210 5.18 -12.99 -18.64
CA THR A 210 3.90 -13.01 -17.94
C THR A 210 2.84 -13.68 -18.80
N VAL A 211 2.25 -14.76 -18.28
CA VAL A 211 1.09 -15.40 -18.90
C VAL A 211 -0.17 -14.78 -18.31
N LYS A 212 -0.90 -14.02 -19.13
CA LYS A 212 -2.20 -13.45 -18.75
C LYS A 212 -3.31 -14.43 -19.07
N PHE A 213 -4.20 -14.68 -18.11
CA PHE A 213 -5.40 -15.51 -18.30
C PHE A 213 -6.63 -14.69 -18.65
N ASP A 214 -6.64 -13.41 -18.29
CA ASP A 214 -7.66 -12.43 -18.63
C ASP A 214 -7.01 -11.09 -18.98
N ASN A 215 -7.83 -10.16 -19.49
CA ASN A 215 -7.43 -8.77 -19.76
C ASN A 215 -8.11 -7.80 -18.79
N LEU A 216 -8.31 -8.22 -17.53
CA LEU A 216 -8.97 -7.38 -16.53
C LEU A 216 -8.12 -6.13 -16.26
N THR A 217 -8.71 -4.97 -16.50
CA THR A 217 -8.09 -3.66 -16.32
C THR A 217 -8.85 -2.88 -15.25
N ALA A 218 -8.09 -2.17 -14.42
CA ALA A 218 -8.62 -1.34 -13.34
C ALA A 218 -8.38 0.15 -13.62
N TYR A 219 -9.43 0.95 -13.43
CA TYR A 219 -9.38 2.41 -13.39
C TYR A 219 -9.80 2.85 -12.00
N TYR A 220 -9.13 3.83 -11.40
CA TYR A 220 -9.51 4.29 -10.06
C TYR A 220 -9.61 5.81 -9.96
N GLY A 221 -10.45 6.25 -9.05
CA GLY A 221 -10.58 7.64 -8.61
C GLY A 221 -10.52 7.72 -7.09
N LEU A 222 -10.00 8.84 -6.60
CA LEU A 222 -10.03 9.19 -5.18
C LEU A 222 -11.11 10.25 -4.96
N PHE A 223 -12.01 9.97 -4.04
CA PHE A 223 -13.10 10.85 -3.66
C PHE A 223 -12.81 11.38 -2.27
N THR A 224 -12.56 12.67 -2.18
CA THR A 224 -12.37 13.40 -0.92
C THR A 224 -13.69 14.06 -0.55
N GLN A 225 -14.07 13.98 0.73
CA GLN A 225 -15.20 14.76 1.21
C GLN A 225 -14.93 16.27 1.10
N ILE A 226 -16.00 17.05 0.89
CA ILE A 226 -15.91 18.50 0.93
C ILE A 226 -15.71 18.91 2.40
N PRO A 227 -14.74 19.79 2.74
CA PRO A 227 -14.42 20.15 4.12
C PRO A 227 -15.58 20.73 4.97
N ASP A 228 -16.67 21.17 4.33
CA ASP A 228 -17.87 21.72 4.97
C ASP A 228 -19.07 20.75 4.99
N ALA A 229 -18.89 19.49 4.57
CA ALA A 229 -19.92 18.47 4.69
C ALA A 229 -20.19 18.20 6.18
N LEU A 230 -21.44 18.39 6.60
CA LEU A 230 -21.89 18.22 7.99
C LEU A 230 -21.68 16.80 8.55
N ARG A 231 -21.26 15.82 7.73
CA ARG A 231 -21.10 14.42 8.12
C ARG A 231 -19.90 13.77 7.43
N ALA A 232 -19.03 13.16 8.22
CA ALA A 232 -18.03 12.23 7.73
C ALA A 232 -18.70 11.03 7.05
N ASP A 233 -18.04 10.45 6.03
CA ASP A 233 -18.50 9.24 5.35
C ASP A 233 -18.55 8.10 6.40
N PRO A 234 -19.75 7.59 6.76
CA PRO A 234 -19.90 6.64 7.85
C PRO A 234 -19.75 5.18 7.41
N ASP A 235 -19.58 4.92 6.10
CA ASP A 235 -19.56 3.55 5.58
C ASP A 235 -18.14 2.96 5.53
N HIS A 236 -17.75 2.27 6.60
CA HIS A 236 -16.43 1.63 6.71
C HIS A 236 -16.33 0.27 6.01
N ARG A 237 -17.26 -0.07 5.12
CA ARG A 237 -17.25 -1.35 4.39
C ARG A 237 -16.46 -1.25 3.09
N SER A 238 -15.93 -2.38 2.65
CA SER A 238 -15.58 -2.57 1.24
C SER A 238 -16.86 -2.93 0.49
N ILE A 239 -17.19 -2.19 -0.57
CA ILE A 239 -18.40 -2.43 -1.37
C ILE A 239 -18.00 -2.89 -2.77
N ILE A 240 -18.62 -3.97 -3.23
CA ILE A 240 -18.52 -4.46 -4.60
C ILE A 240 -19.89 -4.33 -5.27
N GLU A 241 -19.93 -3.78 -6.47
CA GLU A 241 -21.15 -3.62 -7.24
C GLU A 241 -20.91 -4.02 -8.71
N ALA A 242 -21.61 -5.06 -9.16
CA ALA A 242 -21.59 -5.48 -10.56
C ALA A 242 -22.32 -4.46 -11.44
N SER A 243 -21.86 -4.33 -12.67
CA SER A 243 -22.42 -3.46 -13.70
C SER A 243 -22.41 -4.18 -15.05
N GLU A 244 -23.11 -3.64 -16.04
CA GLU A 244 -23.20 -4.24 -17.39
C GLU A 244 -21.83 -4.52 -18.02
N HIS A 245 -20.87 -3.61 -17.83
CA HIS A 245 -19.55 -3.65 -18.48
C HIS A 245 -18.41 -4.04 -17.53
N GLY A 246 -18.70 -4.70 -16.41
CA GLY A 246 -17.69 -5.06 -15.42
C GLY A 246 -18.19 -4.83 -14.00
N TRP A 247 -17.31 -4.40 -13.10
CA TRP A 247 -17.68 -4.25 -11.69
C TRP A 247 -16.90 -3.16 -10.99
N TRP A 248 -17.47 -2.68 -9.91
CA TRP A 248 -16.96 -1.57 -9.12
C TRP A 248 -16.59 -2.06 -7.74
N TYR A 249 -15.53 -1.49 -7.21
CA TYR A 249 -15.06 -1.68 -5.85
C TYR A 249 -14.91 -0.31 -5.20
N THR A 250 -15.28 -0.19 -3.93
CA THR A 250 -14.92 0.97 -3.15
C THR A 250 -14.61 0.62 -1.72
N ALA A 251 -13.66 1.34 -1.13
CA ALA A 251 -13.33 1.28 0.28
C ALA A 251 -12.87 2.66 0.74
N GLN A 252 -13.01 2.93 2.03
CA GLN A 252 -12.32 4.05 2.64
C GLN A 252 -10.82 3.79 2.68
N THR A 253 -10.04 4.85 2.83
CA THR A 253 -8.63 4.79 3.10
C THR A 253 -8.25 6.01 3.94
N PRO A 254 -7.37 5.86 4.94
CA PRO A 254 -6.81 6.97 5.69
C PRO A 254 -5.72 7.72 4.89
N TYR A 255 -5.61 7.47 3.58
CA TYR A 255 -4.73 8.22 2.69
C TYR A 255 -5.03 9.72 2.78
N ASN A 256 -3.99 10.50 3.02
CA ASN A 256 -4.08 11.96 3.06
C ASN A 256 -3.33 12.53 1.86
N PRO A 257 -4.04 13.01 0.81
CA PRO A 257 -3.39 13.57 -0.35
C PRO A 257 -2.57 14.81 0.02
N PRO A 258 -1.41 15.04 -0.61
CA PRO A 258 -0.69 16.29 -0.44
C PRO A 258 -1.57 17.47 -0.86
N TYR A 259 -1.55 18.54 -0.06
CA TYR A 259 -2.34 19.76 -0.30
C TYR A 259 -2.10 20.29 -1.71
N HIS A 260 -3.16 20.43 -2.51
CA HIS A 260 -3.07 21.05 -3.83
C HIS A 260 -3.70 22.45 -3.78
N PRO A 261 -2.93 23.54 -3.97
CA PRO A 261 -3.43 24.91 -3.84
C PRO A 261 -4.42 25.34 -4.93
N SER A 262 -4.75 24.48 -5.90
CA SER A 262 -5.72 24.79 -6.97
C SER A 262 -7.18 24.46 -6.62
N THR A 263 -7.45 23.85 -5.47
CA THR A 263 -8.82 23.82 -4.95
C THR A 263 -9.10 25.19 -4.37
N THR A 264 -9.99 25.98 -4.99
CA THR A 264 -10.40 27.35 -4.63
C THR A 264 -11.04 27.49 -3.24
N TYR A 265 -10.94 26.47 -2.39
CA TYR A 265 -11.30 26.53 -0.98
C TYR A 265 -10.10 26.99 -0.16
N ASN A 266 -10.15 28.25 0.28
CA ASN A 266 -9.18 28.83 1.22
C ASN A 266 -9.19 28.04 2.52
N TYR A 267 -8.25 27.09 2.65
CA TYR A 267 -7.98 26.36 3.90
C TYR A 267 -7.36 27.26 5.00
N SER A 268 -7.07 28.53 4.70
CA SER A 268 -6.23 29.41 5.50
C SER A 268 -6.88 30.04 6.72
N ASP A 269 -8.22 30.05 6.84
CA ASP A 269 -8.89 30.86 7.88
C ASP A 269 -9.44 30.06 9.07
N ASN A 270 -9.34 28.73 9.09
CA ASN A 270 -9.81 27.92 10.21
C ASN A 270 -8.68 27.14 10.88
N ASN A 271 -8.14 27.73 11.96
CA ASN A 271 -7.25 27.07 12.94
C ASN A 271 -7.83 25.81 13.61
N PHE A 272 -9.07 25.43 13.29
CA PHE A 272 -9.75 24.23 13.79
C PHE A 272 -9.61 22.99 12.90
N ASN A 273 -9.09 23.09 11.66
CA ASN A 273 -9.08 21.97 10.70
C ASN A 273 -7.74 21.24 10.53
N LYS A 274 -6.75 21.49 11.40
CA LYS A 274 -5.42 20.86 11.31
C LYS A 274 -5.43 19.33 11.50
N TYR A 275 -6.54 18.78 12.00
CA TYR A 275 -6.69 17.35 12.32
C TYR A 275 -7.91 16.69 11.69
N ASN A 276 -8.58 17.34 10.72
CA ASN A 276 -9.72 16.70 10.07
C ASN A 276 -9.18 15.69 9.04
N THR A 277 -8.99 14.46 9.52
CA THR A 277 -8.68 13.27 8.72
C THR A 277 -9.73 13.16 7.63
N SER A 278 -9.41 13.68 6.45
CA SER A 278 -10.32 13.64 5.31
C SER A 278 -10.48 12.16 4.95
N ASN A 279 -11.64 11.57 5.23
CA ASN A 279 -11.92 10.20 4.81
C ASN A 279 -11.90 10.17 3.29
N VAL A 280 -10.83 9.63 2.71
CA VAL A 280 -10.72 9.43 1.27
C VAL A 280 -11.34 8.11 0.93
N ARG A 281 -12.20 8.09 -0.08
CA ARG A 281 -12.75 6.87 -0.63
C ARG A 281 -12.08 6.57 -1.97
N VAL A 282 -11.44 5.41 -2.06
CA VAL A 282 -11.01 4.90 -3.36
C VAL A 282 -12.21 4.23 -4.04
N VAL A 283 -12.42 4.54 -5.30
CA VAL A 283 -13.42 3.89 -6.16
C VAL A 283 -12.67 3.31 -7.35
N ILE A 284 -12.83 2.03 -7.60
CA ILE A 284 -12.13 1.30 -8.65
C ILE A 284 -13.17 0.66 -9.56
N TYR A 285 -13.03 0.88 -10.85
CA TYR A 285 -13.78 0.21 -11.89
C TYR A 285 -12.91 -0.84 -12.57
N TYR A 286 -13.41 -2.06 -12.62
CA TYR A 286 -12.79 -3.19 -13.28
C TYR A 286 -13.59 -3.58 -14.51
N THR A 287 -12.92 -3.69 -15.65
CA THR A 287 -13.52 -4.10 -16.93
C THR A 287 -12.49 -4.81 -17.79
N ASP A 288 -12.93 -5.48 -18.86
CA ASP A 288 -12.02 -6.04 -19.85
C ASP A 288 -11.37 -4.90 -20.66
N GLU A 289 -10.06 -5.01 -20.95
CA GLU A 289 -9.32 -3.99 -21.72
C GLU A 289 -9.94 -3.71 -23.11
N SER A 290 -10.61 -4.71 -23.70
CA SER A 290 -11.26 -4.62 -25.00
C SER A 290 -12.67 -4.02 -24.96
N ASP A 291 -13.30 -3.93 -23.78
CA ASP A 291 -14.64 -3.35 -23.64
C ASP A 291 -14.59 -1.83 -23.93
N PRO A 292 -15.54 -1.26 -24.69
CA PRO A 292 -15.59 0.17 -24.96
C PRO A 292 -15.54 1.06 -23.71
N SER A 293 -16.13 0.62 -22.59
CA SER A 293 -16.13 1.30 -21.29
C SER A 293 -14.72 1.59 -20.77
N ALA A 294 -13.74 0.72 -21.07
CA ALA A 294 -12.35 0.89 -20.67
C ALA A 294 -11.75 2.19 -21.22
N ARG A 295 -12.06 2.53 -22.48
CA ARG A 295 -11.60 3.78 -23.10
C ARG A 295 -12.23 5.01 -22.46
N TYR A 296 -13.52 4.93 -22.13
CA TYR A 296 -14.24 6.05 -21.48
C TYR A 296 -13.72 6.30 -20.06
N ALA A 297 -13.45 5.23 -19.29
CA ALA A 297 -12.98 5.30 -17.92
C ALA A 297 -11.58 5.93 -17.74
N LYS A 298 -10.80 6.09 -18.82
CA LYS A 298 -9.48 6.77 -18.80
C LYS A 298 -9.57 8.27 -18.49
N THR A 299 -10.73 8.90 -18.71
CA THR A 299 -10.93 10.32 -18.45
C THR A 299 -11.75 10.52 -17.19
N SER A 300 -11.50 11.57 -16.40
CA SER A 300 -12.28 11.83 -15.18
C SER A 300 -13.77 11.96 -15.47
N SER A 301 -14.15 12.65 -16.55
CA SER A 301 -15.56 12.79 -16.96
C SER A 301 -16.19 11.46 -17.34
N GLY A 302 -15.48 10.63 -18.13
CA GLY A 302 -15.97 9.31 -18.52
C GLY A 302 -16.07 8.35 -17.34
N PHE A 303 -15.08 8.36 -16.43
CA PHE A 303 -15.11 7.58 -15.19
C PHE A 303 -16.32 7.93 -14.33
N LEU A 304 -16.55 9.23 -14.05
CA LEU A 304 -17.70 9.68 -13.28
C LEU A 304 -19.03 9.34 -13.95
N LYS A 305 -19.13 9.49 -15.27
CA LYS A 305 -20.33 9.13 -16.02
C LYS A 305 -20.62 7.63 -15.95
N SER A 306 -19.60 6.79 -16.09
CA SER A 306 -19.73 5.33 -15.95
C SER A 306 -20.11 4.95 -14.51
N LEU A 307 -19.54 5.60 -13.51
CA LEU A 307 -19.84 5.37 -12.10
C LEU A 307 -21.31 5.66 -11.78
N PHE A 308 -21.79 6.88 -12.06
CA PHE A 308 -23.14 7.30 -11.70
C PHE A 308 -24.25 6.67 -12.56
N ARG A 309 -23.90 6.08 -13.71
CA ARG A 309 -24.86 5.30 -14.54
C ARG A 309 -24.82 3.81 -14.25
N GLY A 310 -23.64 3.28 -13.92
CA GLY A 310 -23.40 1.85 -13.75
C GLY A 310 -23.52 1.35 -12.32
N THR A 311 -23.68 2.25 -11.34
CA THR A 311 -23.83 1.89 -9.93
C THR A 311 -25.01 2.61 -9.29
N PHE A 312 -25.69 1.93 -8.38
CA PHE A 312 -26.74 2.46 -7.53
C PHE A 312 -26.22 2.68 -6.10
N HIS A 313 -25.57 1.69 -5.49
CA HIS A 313 -25.14 1.76 -4.09
C HIS A 313 -23.94 2.67 -3.91
N ILE A 314 -22.90 2.49 -4.74
CA ILE A 314 -21.68 3.31 -4.68
C ILE A 314 -21.98 4.77 -5.04
N ALA A 315 -22.76 5.02 -6.10
CA ALA A 315 -23.22 6.37 -6.46
C ALA A 315 -23.99 7.06 -5.33
N ARG A 316 -24.92 6.35 -4.68
CA ARG A 316 -25.71 6.87 -3.56
C ARG A 316 -24.84 7.14 -2.33
N LEU A 317 -23.79 6.35 -2.10
CA LEU A 317 -22.82 6.60 -1.04
C LEU A 317 -22.06 7.90 -1.27
N LEU A 318 -21.59 8.14 -2.49
CA LEU A 318 -20.78 9.32 -2.85
C LEU A 318 -21.57 10.63 -2.98
N THR A 319 -22.89 10.56 -3.18
CA THR A 319 -23.75 11.76 -3.33
C THR A 319 -24.37 12.23 -2.01
N LYS A 320 -24.34 11.39 -0.98
CA LYS A 320 -24.97 11.69 0.31
C LYS A 320 -24.08 12.48 1.28
N PHE A 321 -22.78 12.58 1.00
CA PHE A 321 -21.76 13.10 1.90
C PHE A 321 -20.70 13.88 1.13
#